data_AF-A0A3D2U781-F1
#
_entry.id   AF-A0A3D2U781-F1
#
_cell.length_a   1.000
_cell.length_b   1.000
_cell.length_c   1.000
_cell.angle_alpha   90.00
_cell.angle_beta   90.00
_cell.angle_gamma   90.00
#
_symmetry.space_group_name_H-M   'P 1'
#
loop_
_entity.id
_entity.type
_entity.pdbx_description
1 polymer ?
#
loop_
_entity_poly.entity_id
_entity_poly.type
_entity_poly.pdbx_seq_one_letter_code
_entity_poly.pdbx_strand_id
1 'polypeptide(L)'
;MLFAVALTGASDTSQAANNVVAAPTATQTRSKIQHWVAAQGVTDKAVLERIGKAWAFDKQPVAGSRMLDLVVGTFSSVDDKTKTFVSSCKLEVGTPVPDGKILEGKDAFYTANMQLYFGRFLAQKQMYDEALELLAALETKTVVDPAGLLYFKAVCEHQLLKKTEGLATIRTLLENTTAVPLRYKTTAELMQHDLQSLKKDSLSEISRKMKDVERRLDLGRGGQRVQKQEDEIVASLDAIIEKLEQQGGT
;
A
#
# COMPACT_ATOMS: atom_id res chain seq x y z
N MET A 1 -53.63 -40.29 4.32
CA MET A 1 -52.16 -40.32 4.18
C MET A 1 -51.84 -39.75 2.81
N LEU A 2 -51.81 -38.43 2.62
CA LEU A 2 -50.66 -37.53 2.83
C LEU A 2 -49.36 -38.07 2.24
N PHE A 3 -48.89 -37.52 1.13
CA PHE A 3 -47.64 -36.75 1.06
C PHE A 3 -47.59 -35.95 -0.26
N ALA A 4 -47.68 -34.63 -0.13
CA ALA A 4 -47.40 -33.67 -1.19
C ALA A 4 -45.89 -33.39 -1.18
N VAL A 5 -45.24 -33.50 -2.34
CA VAL A 5 -43.84 -33.11 -2.53
C VAL A 5 -43.81 -31.64 -2.92
N ALA A 6 -43.44 -30.78 -1.96
CA ALA A 6 -43.13 -29.38 -2.22
C ALA A 6 -41.65 -29.26 -2.63
N LEU A 7 -41.38 -28.92 -3.89
CA LEU A 7 -40.09 -28.37 -4.28
C LEU A 7 -40.03 -26.92 -3.80
N THR A 8 -39.39 -26.69 -2.65
CA THR A 8 -38.95 -25.35 -2.27
C THR A 8 -37.57 -25.12 -2.87
N GLY A 9 -37.51 -24.28 -3.90
CA GLY A 9 -36.26 -23.69 -4.36
C GLY A 9 -35.66 -22.83 -3.26
N ALA A 10 -34.56 -23.30 -2.68
CA ALA A 10 -33.69 -22.46 -1.88
C ALA A 10 -33.00 -21.49 -2.85
N SER A 11 -33.42 -20.24 -2.81
CA SER A 11 -32.66 -19.13 -3.35
C SER A 11 -31.29 -19.10 -2.68
N ASP A 12 -30.25 -19.48 -3.41
CA ASP A 12 -28.85 -19.21 -3.08
C ASP A 12 -28.63 -17.69 -3.06
N THR A 13 -29.02 -17.05 -1.96
CA THR A 13 -28.42 -15.78 -1.57
C THR A 13 -27.02 -16.11 -1.05
N SER A 14 -26.06 -16.08 -1.96
CA SER A 14 -24.63 -15.97 -1.67
C SER A 14 -24.44 -14.82 -0.66
N GLN A 15 -24.40 -15.15 0.63
CA GLN A 15 -23.74 -14.33 1.63
C GLN A 15 -22.27 -14.26 1.19
N ALA A 16 -21.90 -13.17 0.52
CA ALA A 16 -20.51 -12.79 0.45
C ALA A 16 -20.03 -12.76 1.89
N ALA A 17 -19.18 -13.72 2.27
CA ALA A 17 -18.54 -13.71 3.57
C ALA A 17 -17.85 -12.35 3.69
N ASN A 18 -18.40 -11.47 4.55
CA ASN A 18 -17.80 -10.19 4.88
C ASN A 18 -16.50 -10.50 5.63
N ASN A 19 -15.45 -10.81 4.88
CA ASN A 19 -14.11 -11.05 5.39
C ASN A 19 -13.54 -9.69 5.81
N VAL A 20 -13.87 -9.30 7.03
CA VAL A 20 -13.33 -8.11 7.67
C VAL A 20 -11.82 -8.27 7.80
N VAL A 21 -11.08 -7.36 7.18
CA VAL A 21 -9.63 -7.26 7.28
C VAL A 21 -9.28 -6.71 8.67
N ALA A 22 -8.51 -7.49 9.42
CA ALA A 22 -8.05 -7.13 10.75
C ALA A 22 -6.55 -7.36 10.88
N ALA A 23 -5.87 -6.43 11.56
CA ALA A 23 -4.47 -6.63 11.92
C ALA A 23 -4.34 -7.81 12.92
N PRO A 24 -3.25 -8.59 12.85
CA PRO A 24 -2.97 -9.59 13.88
C PRO A 24 -2.80 -8.90 15.24
N THR A 25 -3.16 -9.60 16.31
CA THR A 25 -2.98 -9.07 17.67
C THR A 25 -1.49 -8.93 18.02
N ALA A 26 -1.19 -8.12 19.02
CA ALA A 26 0.17 -7.95 19.52
C ALA A 26 0.78 -9.29 19.98
N THR A 27 -0.02 -10.16 20.62
CA THR A 27 0.41 -11.50 21.05
C THR A 27 0.70 -12.43 19.87
N GLN A 28 -0.18 -12.44 18.85
CA GLN A 28 0.04 -13.23 17.64
C GLN A 28 1.31 -12.78 16.90
N THR A 29 1.51 -11.47 16.79
CA THR A 29 2.68 -10.90 16.13
C THR A 29 3.97 -11.20 16.92
N ARG A 30 3.92 -11.07 18.26
CA ARG A 30 5.03 -11.44 19.13
C ARG A 30 5.45 -12.90 18.94
N SER A 31 4.49 -13.82 18.87
CA SER A 31 4.76 -15.24 18.65
C SER A 31 5.48 -15.48 17.30
N LYS A 32 5.00 -14.86 16.21
CA LYS A 32 5.67 -14.94 14.89
C LYS A 32 7.10 -14.40 14.93
N ILE A 33 7.31 -13.28 15.62
CA ILE A 33 8.65 -12.69 15.78
C ILE A 33 9.56 -13.57 16.62
N GLN A 34 9.09 -14.13 17.72
CA GLN A 34 9.89 -15.04 18.54
C GLN A 34 10.30 -16.29 17.75
N HIS A 35 9.39 -16.84 16.95
CA HIS A 35 9.70 -17.95 16.05
C HIS A 35 10.76 -17.56 15.01
N TRP A 36 10.61 -16.39 14.39
CA TRP A 36 11.58 -15.86 13.44
C TRP A 36 12.98 -15.66 14.06
N VAL A 37 13.05 -15.02 15.24
CA VAL A 37 14.32 -14.78 15.96
C VAL A 37 15.00 -16.09 16.32
N ALA A 38 14.24 -17.08 16.79
CA ALA A 38 14.77 -18.41 17.09
C ALA A 38 15.32 -19.10 15.82
N ALA A 39 14.64 -18.97 14.69
CA ALA A 39 15.09 -19.51 13.40
C ALA A 39 16.38 -18.84 12.87
N GLN A 40 16.67 -17.60 13.28
CA GLN A 40 17.96 -16.95 12.97
C GLN A 40 19.12 -17.43 13.86
N GLY A 41 18.87 -18.32 14.84
CA GLY A 41 19.92 -18.87 15.71
C GLY A 41 20.46 -17.88 16.74
N VAL A 42 19.69 -16.83 17.08
CA VAL A 42 20.11 -15.82 18.06
C VAL A 42 20.21 -16.44 19.45
N THR A 43 21.42 -16.45 20.03
CA THR A 43 21.70 -17.00 21.36
C THR A 43 22.19 -15.95 22.36
N ASP A 44 22.49 -14.73 21.91
CA ASP A 44 22.92 -13.64 22.78
C ASP A 44 21.79 -13.20 23.73
N LYS A 45 22.01 -13.40 25.04
CA LYS A 45 21.03 -13.07 26.08
C LYS A 45 20.67 -11.59 26.12
N ALA A 46 21.62 -10.68 25.90
CA ALA A 46 21.34 -9.25 25.91
C ALA A 46 20.48 -8.84 24.71
N VAL A 47 20.68 -9.47 23.54
CA VAL A 47 19.80 -9.29 22.38
C VAL A 47 18.39 -9.80 22.66
N LEU A 48 18.28 -11.02 23.19
CA LEU A 48 16.99 -11.64 23.52
C LEU A 48 16.23 -10.85 24.60
N GLU A 49 16.91 -10.34 25.62
CA GLU A 49 16.31 -9.48 26.64
C GLU A 49 15.82 -8.14 26.07
N ARG A 50 16.61 -7.51 25.19
CA ARG A 50 16.21 -6.26 24.53
C ARG A 50 14.96 -6.45 23.67
N ILE A 51 14.91 -7.53 22.90
CA ILE A 51 13.72 -7.92 22.13
C ILE A 51 12.56 -8.18 23.09
N GLY A 52 12.77 -8.97 24.15
CA GLY A 52 11.75 -9.24 25.17
C GLY A 52 11.14 -7.98 25.77
N LYS A 53 11.96 -6.97 26.09
CA LYS A 53 11.53 -5.66 26.59
C LYS A 53 10.77 -4.86 25.52
N ALA A 54 11.23 -4.85 24.28
CA ALA A 54 10.57 -4.13 23.18
C ALA A 54 9.16 -4.67 22.87
N TRP A 55 8.92 -5.96 23.15
CA TRP A 55 7.66 -6.67 22.94
C TRP A 55 6.83 -6.84 24.23
N ALA A 56 7.17 -6.10 25.28
CA ALA A 56 6.38 -6.00 26.50
C ALA A 56 5.26 -4.99 26.31
N PHE A 57 4.14 -5.44 25.72
CA PHE A 57 2.95 -4.62 25.57
C PHE A 57 2.09 -4.69 26.84
N ASP A 58 1.44 -3.57 27.14
CA ASP A 58 0.35 -3.53 28.09
C ASP A 58 -0.96 -4.02 27.43
N LYS A 59 -2.10 -3.76 28.07
CA LYS A 59 -3.42 -4.12 27.51
C LYS A 59 -3.89 -3.15 26.41
N GLN A 60 -3.12 -2.12 26.05
CA GLN A 60 -3.55 -1.15 25.05
C GLN A 60 -3.36 -1.69 23.62
N PRO A 61 -4.30 -1.41 22.70
CA PRO A 61 -4.13 -1.73 21.29
C PRO A 61 -2.93 -1.00 20.70
N VAL A 62 -2.04 -1.73 20.03
CA VAL A 62 -0.93 -1.16 19.28
C VAL A 62 -1.39 -0.91 17.85
N ALA A 63 -1.23 0.33 17.37
CA ALA A 63 -1.57 0.67 15.98
C ALA A 63 -0.74 -0.17 14.99
N GLY A 64 -1.35 -0.60 13.88
CA GLY A 64 -0.70 -1.44 12.86
C GLY A 64 0.64 -0.86 12.38
N SER A 65 0.69 0.43 12.03
CA SER A 65 1.94 1.10 11.63
C SER A 65 3.05 1.00 12.69
N ARG A 66 2.71 1.12 13.98
CA ARG A 66 3.68 0.94 15.07
C ARG A 66 4.12 -0.51 15.20
N MET A 67 3.20 -1.46 15.00
CA MET A 67 3.53 -2.89 14.98
C MET A 67 4.52 -3.22 13.85
N LEU A 68 4.32 -2.67 12.65
CA LEU A 68 5.25 -2.82 11.53
C LEU A 68 6.63 -2.27 11.88
N ASP A 69 6.71 -1.06 12.44
CA ASP A 69 7.98 -0.45 12.83
C ASP A 69 8.72 -1.30 13.90
N LEU A 70 8.00 -1.95 14.82
CA LEU A 70 8.58 -2.85 15.82
C LEU A 70 9.09 -4.17 15.22
N VAL A 71 8.34 -4.74 14.27
CA VAL A 71 8.74 -5.93 13.51
C VAL A 71 10.05 -5.65 12.75
N VAL A 72 10.07 -4.59 11.94
CA VAL A 72 11.25 -4.19 11.15
C VAL A 72 12.43 -3.82 12.04
N GLY A 73 12.17 -3.14 13.16
CA GLY A 73 13.19 -2.83 14.16
C GLY A 73 13.80 -4.09 14.78
N THR A 74 13.00 -5.13 15.00
CA THR A 74 13.49 -6.43 15.49
C THR A 74 14.35 -7.12 14.45
N PHE A 75 13.90 -7.17 13.19
CA PHE A 75 14.70 -7.70 12.09
C PHE A 75 16.05 -7.00 11.96
N SER A 76 16.03 -5.67 12.00
CA SER A 76 17.23 -4.82 11.96
C SER A 76 18.17 -5.03 13.16
N SER A 77 17.65 -5.46 14.32
CA SER A 77 18.48 -5.72 15.50
C SER A 77 19.17 -7.09 15.47
N VAL A 78 18.72 -7.99 14.59
CA VAL A 78 19.18 -9.38 14.48
C VAL A 78 20.01 -9.62 13.22
N ASP A 79 19.68 -8.95 12.11
CA ASP A 79 20.33 -9.13 10.80
C ASP A 79 20.96 -7.80 10.33
N ASP A 80 22.30 -7.77 10.27
CA ASP A 80 23.07 -6.55 9.95
C ASP A 80 22.81 -6.03 8.52
N LYS A 81 22.47 -6.92 7.58
CA LYS A 81 22.09 -6.52 6.23
C LYS A 81 20.76 -5.76 6.25
N THR A 82 19.78 -6.26 7.01
CA THR A 82 18.50 -5.59 7.25
C THR A 82 18.73 -4.24 7.91
N LYS A 83 19.59 -4.18 8.94
CA LYS A 83 19.95 -2.93 9.61
C LYS A 83 20.49 -1.89 8.64
N THR A 84 21.41 -2.30 7.78
CA THR A 84 22.04 -1.43 6.76
C THR A 84 21.02 -0.95 5.76
N PHE A 85 20.14 -1.84 5.28
CA PHE A 85 19.06 -1.50 4.36
C PHE A 85 18.08 -0.48 4.97
N VAL A 86 17.53 -0.78 6.16
CA VAL A 86 16.59 0.10 6.87
C VAL A 86 17.23 1.47 7.16
N SER A 87 18.51 1.51 7.52
CA SER A 87 19.25 2.76 7.74
C SER A 87 19.48 3.57 6.45
N SER A 88 19.39 2.92 5.28
CA SER A 88 19.51 3.54 3.96
C SER A 88 18.18 4.05 3.42
N CYS A 89 17.05 3.60 3.98
CA CYS A 89 15.71 4.09 3.66
C CYS A 89 15.45 5.47 4.30
N LYS A 90 16.12 6.50 3.78
CA LYS A 90 16.00 7.87 4.30
C LYS A 90 15.11 8.75 3.43
N LEU A 91 14.28 9.60 4.03
CA LEU A 91 13.26 10.37 3.30
C LEU A 91 13.76 11.69 2.72
N GLU A 92 14.96 12.16 3.07
CA GLU A 92 15.49 13.45 2.61
C GLU A 92 15.62 13.52 1.08
N VAL A 93 15.35 14.68 0.50
CA VAL A 93 15.43 14.89 -0.96
C VAL A 93 16.86 14.62 -1.44
N GLY A 94 17.00 13.95 -2.59
CA GLY A 94 18.29 13.63 -3.20
C GLY A 94 19.02 12.43 -2.60
N THR A 95 18.51 11.79 -1.54
CA THR A 95 19.11 10.55 -1.03
C THR A 95 18.82 9.38 -1.98
N PRO A 96 19.84 8.59 -2.37
CA PRO A 96 19.61 7.39 -3.17
C PRO A 96 18.68 6.41 -2.47
N VAL A 97 17.85 5.73 -3.25
CA VAL A 97 16.99 4.65 -2.75
C VAL A 97 17.79 3.33 -2.78
N PRO A 98 17.85 2.59 -1.68
CA PRO A 98 18.58 1.32 -1.64
C PRO A 98 17.94 0.29 -2.58
N ASP A 99 18.76 -0.65 -3.09
CA ASP A 99 18.25 -1.76 -3.88
C ASP A 99 17.39 -2.70 -3.01
N GLY A 100 16.34 -3.26 -3.61
CA GLY A 100 15.40 -4.13 -2.91
C GLY A 100 15.84 -5.59 -2.77
N LYS A 101 17.07 -5.97 -3.10
CA LYS A 101 17.47 -7.41 -3.13
C LYS A 101 17.40 -8.09 -1.77
N ILE A 102 17.45 -7.32 -0.68
CA ILE A 102 17.29 -7.84 0.68
C ILE A 102 15.90 -8.48 0.92
N LEU A 103 14.93 -8.20 0.04
CA LEU A 103 13.58 -8.73 0.09
C LEU A 103 13.50 -10.16 -0.45
N GLU A 104 14.55 -10.67 -1.10
CA GLU A 104 14.57 -12.01 -1.70
C GLU A 104 15.14 -13.06 -0.72
N GLY A 105 14.64 -14.30 -0.80
CA GLY A 105 15.28 -15.47 -0.20
C GLY A 105 15.19 -15.62 1.32
N LYS A 106 14.31 -14.86 1.99
CA LYS A 106 14.01 -15.01 3.43
C LYS A 106 12.63 -15.68 3.62
N ASP A 107 12.25 -15.96 4.87
CA ASP A 107 10.95 -16.54 5.16
C ASP A 107 9.80 -15.59 4.79
N ALA A 108 8.59 -16.14 4.64
CA ALA A 108 7.43 -15.39 4.18
C ALA A 108 7.01 -14.25 5.11
N PHE A 109 7.17 -14.41 6.44
CA PHE A 109 6.77 -13.39 7.39
C PHE A 109 7.73 -12.19 7.37
N TYR A 110 9.05 -12.44 7.30
CA TYR A 110 10.03 -11.39 7.06
C TYR A 110 9.75 -10.68 5.74
N THR A 111 9.63 -11.45 4.65
CA THR A 111 9.54 -10.91 3.29
C THR A 111 8.31 -10.00 3.14
N ALA A 112 7.14 -10.46 3.56
CA ALA A 112 5.91 -9.68 3.43
C ALA A 112 5.96 -8.34 4.20
N ASN A 113 6.51 -8.35 5.42
CA ASN A 113 6.58 -7.14 6.24
C ASN A 113 7.70 -6.20 5.80
N MET A 114 8.82 -6.71 5.29
CA MET A 114 9.87 -5.88 4.68
C MET A 114 9.41 -5.27 3.35
N GLN A 115 8.66 -6.01 2.52
CA GLN A 115 8.03 -5.47 1.32
C GLN A 115 7.02 -4.38 1.65
N LEU A 116 6.19 -4.57 2.69
CA LEU A 116 5.26 -3.52 3.14
C LEU A 116 6.00 -2.27 3.63
N TYR A 117 7.03 -2.46 4.45
CA TYR A 117 7.86 -1.35 4.93
C TYR A 117 8.52 -0.59 3.78
N PHE A 118 9.11 -1.31 2.82
CA PHE A 118 9.79 -0.69 1.69
C PHE A 118 8.81 -0.03 0.71
N GLY A 119 7.66 -0.66 0.45
CA GLY A 119 6.59 -0.05 -0.35
C GLY A 119 6.06 1.24 0.27
N ARG A 120 5.90 1.29 1.61
CA ARG A 120 5.59 2.53 2.35
C ARG A 120 6.68 3.59 2.13
N PHE A 121 7.94 3.22 2.27
CA PHE A 121 9.07 4.13 2.05
C PHE A 121 9.09 4.69 0.61
N LEU A 122 8.92 3.84 -0.40
CA LEU A 122 8.88 4.24 -1.82
C LEU A 122 7.70 5.16 -2.12
N ALA A 123 6.52 4.87 -1.57
CA ALA A 123 5.35 5.74 -1.71
C ALA A 123 5.59 7.13 -1.09
N GLN A 124 6.27 7.19 0.06
CA GLN A 124 6.67 8.46 0.70
C GLN A 124 7.74 9.20 -0.11
N LYS A 125 8.58 8.49 -0.87
CA LYS A 125 9.52 9.03 -1.87
C LYS A 125 8.87 9.37 -3.21
N GLN A 126 7.55 9.22 -3.33
CA GLN A 126 6.79 9.44 -4.56
C GLN A 126 7.20 8.51 -5.73
N MET A 127 7.89 7.40 -5.43
CA MET A 127 8.21 6.33 -6.38
C MET A 127 7.02 5.37 -6.51
N TYR A 128 5.89 5.91 -6.98
CA TYR A 128 4.60 5.21 -6.93
C TYR A 128 4.53 3.98 -7.83
N ASP A 129 5.26 3.97 -8.97
CA ASP A 129 5.32 2.79 -9.84
C ASP A 129 5.91 1.59 -9.09
N GLU A 130 7.10 1.76 -8.50
CA GLU A 130 7.81 0.72 -7.74
C GLU A 130 7.10 0.35 -6.44
N ALA A 131 6.57 1.36 -5.73
CA ALA A 131 5.79 1.13 -4.53
C ALA A 131 4.56 0.26 -4.85
N LEU A 132 3.84 0.57 -5.93
CA LEU A 132 2.66 -0.19 -6.31
C LEU A 132 2.99 -1.61 -6.73
N GLU A 133 4.09 -1.83 -7.45
CA GLU A 133 4.54 -3.17 -7.83
C GLU A 133 4.71 -4.07 -6.61
N LEU A 134 5.38 -3.58 -5.57
CA LEU A 134 5.56 -4.32 -4.31
C LEU A 134 4.24 -4.48 -3.54
N LEU A 135 3.49 -3.40 -3.37
CA LEU A 135 2.29 -3.41 -2.53
C LEU A 135 1.13 -4.19 -3.16
N ALA A 136 1.03 -4.22 -4.49
CA ALA A 136 -0.02 -4.97 -5.18
C ALA A 136 0.14 -6.49 -5.07
N ALA A 137 1.38 -6.97 -4.89
CA ALA A 137 1.68 -8.39 -4.72
C ALA A 137 1.38 -8.92 -3.31
N LEU A 138 1.17 -8.04 -2.33
CA LEU A 138 0.95 -8.42 -0.94
C LEU A 138 -0.52 -8.73 -0.64
N GLU A 139 -0.75 -9.78 0.13
CA GLU A 139 -2.06 -10.10 0.69
C GLU A 139 -2.22 -9.53 2.10
N THR A 140 -3.37 -8.93 2.40
CA THR A 140 -3.64 -8.27 3.69
C THR A 140 -3.43 -9.19 4.91
N LYS A 141 -3.73 -10.49 4.79
CA LYS A 141 -3.53 -11.47 5.88
C LYS A 141 -2.06 -11.83 6.17
N THR A 142 -1.13 -11.47 5.28
CA THR A 142 0.29 -11.84 5.40
C THR A 142 1.12 -10.80 6.17
N VAL A 143 0.60 -9.58 6.29
CA VAL A 143 1.29 -8.44 6.90
C VAL A 143 0.74 -8.08 8.27
N VAL A 144 1.53 -7.37 9.08
CA VAL A 144 1.10 -6.93 10.42
C VAL A 144 0.34 -5.60 10.40
N ASP A 145 0.41 -4.84 9.30
CA ASP A 145 -0.31 -3.57 9.10
C ASP A 145 -1.14 -3.59 7.80
N PRO A 146 -2.25 -4.36 7.75
CA PRO A 146 -3.08 -4.44 6.55
C PRO A 146 -3.75 -3.11 6.17
N ALA A 147 -4.09 -2.27 7.16
CA ALA A 147 -4.62 -0.93 6.91
C ALA A 147 -3.57 -0.03 6.25
N GLY A 148 -2.32 -0.09 6.72
CA GLY A 148 -1.18 0.58 6.08
C GLY A 148 -0.94 0.10 4.66
N LEU A 149 -0.99 -1.22 4.41
CA LEU A 149 -0.87 -1.80 3.07
C LEU A 149 -1.91 -1.21 2.11
N LEU A 150 -3.20 -1.29 2.48
CA LEU A 150 -4.29 -0.78 1.65
C LEU A 150 -4.19 0.73 1.45
N TYR A 151 -3.81 1.48 2.49
CA TYR A 151 -3.64 2.92 2.40
C TYR A 151 -2.54 3.32 1.42
N PHE A 152 -1.32 2.79 1.56
CA PHE A 152 -0.21 3.16 0.66
C PHE A 152 -0.43 2.63 -0.76
N LYS A 153 -1.10 1.48 -0.92
CA LYS A 153 -1.53 0.98 -2.23
C LYS A 153 -2.52 1.96 -2.89
N ALA A 154 -3.54 2.40 -2.16
CA ALA A 154 -4.51 3.39 -2.64
C ALA A 154 -3.86 4.73 -3.00
N VAL A 155 -2.88 5.19 -2.22
CA VAL A 155 -2.08 6.39 -2.55
C VAL A 155 -1.38 6.21 -3.90
N CYS A 156 -0.73 5.08 -4.15
CA CYS A 156 -0.05 4.85 -5.41
C CYS A 156 -1.05 4.75 -6.58
N GLU A 157 -2.16 4.04 -6.40
CA GLU A 157 -3.22 3.92 -7.42
C GLU A 157 -3.87 5.28 -7.74
N HIS A 158 -4.08 6.12 -6.73
CA HIS A 158 -4.57 7.49 -6.89
C HIS A 158 -3.61 8.35 -7.70
N GLN A 159 -2.33 8.35 -7.34
CA GLN A 159 -1.29 9.16 -7.98
C GLN A 159 -1.02 8.72 -9.42
N LEU A 160 -1.21 7.43 -9.71
CA LEU A 160 -1.07 6.84 -11.05
C LEU A 160 -2.39 6.83 -11.85
N LEU A 161 -3.44 7.52 -11.36
CA LEU A 161 -4.75 7.64 -12.02
C LEU A 161 -5.44 6.30 -12.31
N LYS A 162 -5.14 5.27 -11.52
CA LYS A 162 -5.79 3.94 -11.60
C LYS A 162 -7.14 3.97 -10.91
N LYS A 163 -8.12 4.62 -11.55
CA LYS A 163 -9.45 4.90 -10.97
C LYS A 163 -10.16 3.65 -10.45
N THR A 164 -10.23 2.59 -11.25
CA THR A 164 -10.99 1.39 -10.91
C THR A 164 -10.37 0.66 -9.72
N GLU A 165 -9.06 0.43 -9.78
CA GLU A 165 -8.28 -0.25 -8.76
C GLU A 165 -8.24 0.57 -7.47
N GLY A 166 -7.96 1.88 -7.58
CA GLY A 166 -7.94 2.80 -6.44
C GLY A 166 -9.26 2.84 -5.69
N LEU A 167 -10.40 2.92 -6.40
CA LEU A 167 -11.72 2.89 -5.76
C LEU A 167 -12.01 1.54 -5.08
N ALA A 168 -11.56 0.43 -5.66
CA ALA A 168 -11.71 -0.90 -5.05
C ALA A 168 -10.86 -1.06 -3.77
N THR A 169 -9.59 -0.61 -3.82
CA THR A 169 -8.68 -0.62 -2.67
C THR A 169 -9.21 0.28 -1.55
N ILE A 170 -9.64 1.52 -1.88
CA ILE A 170 -10.22 2.46 -0.90
C ILE A 170 -11.49 1.89 -0.28
N ARG A 171 -12.36 1.25 -1.06
CA ARG A 171 -13.56 0.59 -0.52
C ARG A 171 -13.18 -0.46 0.52
N THR A 172 -12.20 -1.29 0.21
CA THR A 172 -11.73 -2.32 1.15
C THR A 172 -11.14 -1.70 2.41
N LEU A 173 -10.38 -0.61 2.28
CA LEU A 173 -9.84 0.14 3.42
C LEU A 173 -10.95 0.74 4.30
N LEU A 174 -11.94 1.41 3.72
CA LEU A 174 -12.94 2.15 4.48
C LEU A 174 -14.07 1.27 5.02
N GLU A 175 -14.52 0.29 4.24
CA GLU A 175 -15.73 -0.50 4.53
C GLU A 175 -15.39 -1.87 5.14
N ASN A 176 -14.26 -2.47 4.75
CA ASN A 176 -13.93 -3.85 5.09
C ASN A 176 -12.69 -3.98 5.99
N THR A 177 -12.18 -2.90 6.59
CA THR A 177 -10.98 -2.96 7.45
C THR A 177 -11.27 -2.39 8.84
N THR A 178 -10.87 -3.13 9.87
CA THR A 178 -11.03 -2.71 11.27
C THR A 178 -9.87 -1.82 11.73
N ALA A 179 -10.15 -0.99 12.74
CA ALA A 179 -9.14 -0.16 13.42
C ALA A 179 -8.27 0.72 12.50
N VAL A 180 -8.82 1.15 11.35
CA VAL A 180 -8.10 2.04 10.43
C VAL A 180 -7.82 3.39 11.10
N PRO A 181 -6.55 3.84 11.13
CA PRO A 181 -6.20 5.15 11.68
C PRO A 181 -6.98 6.29 11.04
N LEU A 182 -7.43 7.27 11.85
CA LEU A 182 -8.23 8.40 11.38
C LEU A 182 -7.58 9.13 10.19
N ARG A 183 -6.27 9.39 10.27
CA ARG A 183 -5.50 10.02 9.19
C ARG A 183 -5.60 9.26 7.86
N TYR A 184 -5.64 7.94 7.88
CA TYR A 184 -5.78 7.13 6.66
C TYR A 184 -7.20 7.23 6.12
N LYS A 185 -8.21 7.20 6.99
CA LYS A 185 -9.63 7.37 6.60
C LYS A 185 -9.84 8.72 5.90
N THR A 186 -9.44 9.81 6.55
CA THR A 186 -9.65 11.17 6.02
C THR A 186 -9.00 11.34 4.64
N THR A 187 -7.74 10.91 4.47
CA THR A 187 -7.09 11.01 3.17
C THR A 187 -7.72 10.06 2.14
N ALA A 188 -8.13 8.85 2.53
CA ALA A 188 -8.77 7.90 1.62
C ALA A 188 -10.15 8.37 1.14
N GLU A 189 -10.94 9.01 1.99
CA GLU A 189 -12.22 9.65 1.61
C GLU A 189 -11.99 10.76 0.58
N LEU A 190 -10.98 11.62 0.80
CA LEU A 190 -10.59 12.64 -0.18
C LEU A 190 -10.16 12.01 -1.51
N MET A 191 -9.28 10.99 -1.48
CA MET A 191 -8.88 10.26 -2.70
C MET A 191 -10.07 9.59 -3.40
N GLN A 192 -11.06 9.10 -2.64
CA GLN A 192 -12.26 8.46 -3.18
C GLN A 192 -13.08 9.46 -4.01
N HIS A 193 -13.41 10.61 -3.41
CA HIS A 193 -14.13 11.68 -4.10
C HIS A 193 -13.38 12.17 -5.33
N ASP A 194 -12.06 12.29 -5.19
CA ASP A 194 -11.19 12.74 -6.25
C ASP A 194 -11.19 11.78 -7.45
N LEU A 195 -11.02 10.48 -7.22
CA LEU A 195 -11.11 9.45 -8.25
C LEU A 195 -12.50 9.33 -8.85
N GLN A 196 -13.57 9.44 -8.05
CA GLN A 196 -14.95 9.42 -8.54
C GLN A 196 -15.19 10.56 -9.54
N SER A 197 -14.69 11.75 -9.22
CA SER A 197 -14.81 12.95 -10.07
C SER A 197 -13.93 12.93 -11.33
N LEU A 198 -12.93 12.04 -11.40
CA LEU A 198 -12.02 11.95 -12.53
C LEU A 198 -12.78 11.56 -13.80
N LYS A 199 -12.78 12.46 -14.79
CA LYS A 199 -13.36 12.26 -16.12
C LYS A 199 -12.25 12.09 -17.14
N LYS A 200 -12.39 11.08 -17.99
CA LYS A 200 -11.50 10.85 -19.11
C LYS A 200 -11.56 12.04 -20.09
N ASP A 201 -10.42 12.39 -20.67
CA ASP A 201 -10.23 13.45 -21.66
C ASP A 201 -10.68 14.83 -21.16
N SER A 202 -10.54 15.07 -19.85
CA SER A 202 -10.86 16.35 -19.21
C SER A 202 -9.61 17.13 -18.83
N LEU A 203 -9.71 18.46 -18.75
CA LEU A 203 -8.62 19.31 -18.25
C LEU A 203 -8.11 18.89 -16.86
N SER A 204 -8.99 18.37 -16.00
CA SER A 204 -8.61 17.85 -14.67
C SER A 204 -7.72 16.61 -14.77
N GLU A 205 -8.04 15.68 -15.68
CA GLU A 205 -7.19 14.51 -15.94
C GLU A 205 -5.84 14.93 -16.51
N ILE A 206 -5.84 15.83 -17.50
CA ILE A 206 -4.61 16.32 -18.13
C ILE A 206 -3.70 17.01 -17.10
N SER A 207 -4.26 17.89 -16.25
CA SER A 207 -3.50 18.54 -15.18
C SER A 207 -2.81 17.53 -14.25
N ARG A 208 -3.44 16.39 -13.97
CA ARG A 208 -2.83 15.33 -13.17
C ARG A 208 -1.75 14.56 -13.93
N LYS A 209 -1.96 14.27 -15.21
CA LYS A 209 -0.93 13.68 -16.06
C LYS A 209 0.32 14.58 -16.14
N MET A 210 0.14 15.90 -16.21
CA MET A 210 1.24 16.87 -16.16
C MET A 210 1.99 16.82 -14.83
N LYS A 211 1.28 16.75 -13.69
CA LYS A 211 1.91 16.56 -12.37
C LYS A 211 2.66 15.24 -12.26
N ASP A 212 2.15 14.17 -12.88
CA ASP A 212 2.85 12.88 -12.94
C ASP A 212 4.14 12.97 -13.77
N VAL A 213 4.12 13.71 -14.88
CA VAL A 213 5.32 14.02 -15.69
C VAL A 213 6.33 14.81 -14.87
N GLU A 214 5.92 15.91 -14.23
CA GLU A 214 6.78 16.73 -13.35
C GLU A 214 7.47 15.87 -12.30
N ARG A 215 6.70 15.05 -11.57
CA ARG A 215 7.25 14.10 -10.59
C ARG A 215 8.29 13.16 -11.20
N ARG A 216 8.02 12.61 -12.39
CA ARG A 216 8.96 11.68 -13.05
C ARG A 216 10.25 12.41 -13.45
N LEU A 217 10.17 13.66 -13.88
CA LEU A 217 11.32 14.49 -14.20
C LEU A 217 12.15 14.81 -12.95
N ASP A 218 11.51 15.12 -11.81
CA ASP A 218 12.18 15.31 -10.52
C ASP A 218 12.93 14.06 -10.05
N LEU A 219 12.43 12.88 -10.42
CA LEU A 219 13.08 11.59 -10.19
C LEU A 219 14.19 11.26 -11.22
N GLY A 220 14.50 12.18 -12.14
CA GLY A 220 15.50 12.00 -13.19
C GLY A 220 15.06 11.05 -14.32
N ARG A 221 13.75 10.81 -14.50
CA ARG A 221 13.21 9.79 -15.43
C ARG A 221 12.73 10.36 -16.77
N GLY A 222 13.44 11.32 -17.37
CA GLY A 222 13.06 11.98 -18.64
C GLY A 222 13.21 11.14 -19.92
N GLY A 223 13.15 9.81 -19.84
CA GLY A 223 13.31 8.92 -20.99
C GLY A 223 12.07 8.86 -21.89
N GLN A 224 12.09 7.98 -22.90
CA GLN A 224 11.03 7.83 -23.91
C GLN A 224 9.63 7.64 -23.33
N ARG A 225 9.49 6.97 -22.18
CA ARG A 225 8.19 6.78 -21.52
C ARG A 225 7.56 8.12 -21.09
N VAL A 226 8.37 9.05 -20.57
CA VAL A 226 7.88 10.38 -20.14
C VAL A 226 7.57 11.24 -21.36
N GLN A 227 8.46 11.24 -22.37
CA GLN A 227 8.24 11.98 -23.62
C GLN A 227 6.93 11.57 -24.30
N LYS A 228 6.64 10.26 -24.36
CA LYS A 228 5.36 9.78 -24.90
C LYS A 228 4.15 10.31 -24.12
N GLN A 229 4.26 10.39 -22.79
CA GLN A 229 3.19 10.92 -21.94
C GLN A 229 3.01 12.44 -22.17
N GLU A 230 4.09 13.18 -22.42
CA GLU A 230 4.04 14.59 -22.82
C GLU A 230 3.34 14.75 -24.18
N ASP A 231 3.68 13.94 -25.18
CA ASP A 231 3.01 13.97 -26.49
C ASP A 231 1.50 13.67 -26.37
N GLU A 232 1.12 12.67 -25.56
CA GLU A 232 -0.28 12.35 -25.27
C GLU A 232 -1.02 13.51 -24.59
N ILE A 233 -0.33 14.26 -23.71
CA ILE A 233 -0.88 15.46 -23.06
C ILE A 233 -1.15 16.56 -24.10
N VAL A 234 -0.17 16.85 -24.97
CA VAL A 234 -0.32 17.87 -26.02
C VAL A 234 -1.48 17.54 -26.94
N ALA A 235 -1.53 16.31 -27.46
CA ALA A 235 -2.62 15.86 -28.31
C ALA A 235 -3.99 15.94 -27.62
N SER A 236 -4.05 15.65 -26.32
CA SER A 236 -5.31 15.77 -25.55
C SER A 236 -5.75 17.23 -25.37
N LEU A 237 -4.79 18.16 -25.20
CA LEU A 237 -5.08 19.59 -25.10
C LEU A 237 -5.57 20.15 -26.42
N ASP A 238 -4.92 19.80 -27.53
CA ASP A 238 -5.34 20.21 -28.89
C ASP A 238 -6.77 19.76 -29.17
N ALA A 239 -7.10 18.50 -28.87
CA ALA A 239 -8.46 17.98 -29.02
C ALA A 239 -9.51 18.69 -28.14
N ILE A 240 -9.12 19.24 -26.99
CA ILE A 240 -10.01 20.06 -26.16
C ILE A 240 -10.19 21.45 -26.77
N ILE A 241 -9.12 22.06 -27.28
CA ILE A 241 -9.16 23.36 -27.97
C ILE A 241 -10.09 23.27 -29.17
N GLU A 242 -9.93 22.27 -30.03
CA GLU A 242 -10.79 22.06 -31.21
C GLU A 242 -12.27 21.94 -30.82
N LYS A 243 -12.58 21.18 -29.74
CA LYS A 243 -13.96 21.04 -29.25
C LYS A 243 -14.53 22.37 -28.75
N LEU A 244 -13.73 23.19 -28.07
CA LEU A 244 -14.16 24.49 -27.55
C LEU A 244 -14.35 25.51 -28.69
N GLU A 245 -13.47 25.50 -29.69
CA GLU A 245 -13.59 26.35 -30.88
C GLU A 245 -14.87 26.03 -31.68
N GLN A 246 -15.20 24.74 -31.83
CA GLN A 246 -16.45 24.31 -32.45
C GLN A 246 -17.69 24.75 -31.66
N GLN A 247 -17.60 24.86 -30.34
CA GLN A 247 -18.70 25.30 -29.47
C GLN A 247 -18.84 26.82 -29.39
N GLY A 248 -17.74 27.57 -29.57
CA GLY A 248 -17.71 29.04 -29.55
C GLY A 248 -17.96 29.72 -30.90
N GLY A 249 -18.04 28.94 -31.99
CA GLY A 249 -18.26 29.43 -33.36
C GLY A 249 -19.72 29.68 -33.77
N THR A 250 -20.58 30.13 -32.85
CA THR A 250 -21.95 30.64 -33.12
C THR A 250 -22.06 32.11 -32.79
#